data_AF-A0A7K4Q941-F1
#
_entry.id   AF-A0A7K4Q941-F1
#
_cell.length_a   1.000
_cell.length_b   1.000
_cell.length_c   1.000
_cell.angle_alpha   90.00
_cell.angle_beta   90.00
_cell.angle_gamma   90.00
#
_symmetry.space_group_name_H-M   'P 1'
#
loop_
_entity.id
_entity.type
_entity.pdbx_description
1 polymer ?
#
loop_
_entity_poly.entity_id
_entity_poly.type
_entity_poly.pdbx_seq_one_letter_code
_entity_poly.pdbx_strand_id
1 'polypeptide(L)'
;VPFVPRAFFWLLSLLAASLLWSVWVQLSGREDAALLPLGAAAAVLLQELCRFACFKMLKKADAGLATLSKDGRSPLSLRRTAYVSGLSFGTISGLFSITNILADSAGPGTVGIHGDSPYFFITSAFLTMALVLLHTFWGIIFFDACERRRAGGLGLVVGSHLLTSGLTFLNPWYEASLGPILILTLCTGLWAFSTAGGSFHNVLKCLSCKGE
;
A
#
# COMPACT_ATOMS: atom_id res chain seq x y z
N VAL A 1 18.92 -2.73 -1.89
CA VAL A 1 17.76 -3.42 -1.27
C VAL A 1 16.79 -3.81 -2.38
N PRO A 2 16.45 -5.10 -2.57
CA PRO A 2 15.87 -5.58 -3.83
C PRO A 2 14.37 -5.28 -3.96
N PHE A 3 13.95 -4.39 -4.86
CA PHE A 3 12.55 -3.97 -5.09
C PHE A 3 11.66 -5.09 -5.63
N VAL A 4 12.12 -5.76 -6.69
CA VAL A 4 11.33 -6.72 -7.49
C VAL A 4 10.74 -7.87 -6.68
N PRO A 5 11.47 -8.56 -5.77
CA PRO A 5 10.90 -9.65 -4.99
C PRO A 5 9.67 -9.24 -4.18
N ARG A 6 9.61 -8.00 -3.69
CA ARG A 6 8.49 -7.51 -2.87
C ARG A 6 7.27 -7.18 -3.72
N ALA A 7 7.47 -6.67 -4.93
CA ALA A 7 6.39 -6.54 -5.90
C ALA A 7 5.81 -7.92 -6.28
N PHE A 8 6.66 -8.94 -6.40
CA PHE A 8 6.22 -10.31 -6.65
C PHE A 8 5.33 -10.86 -5.51
N PHE A 9 5.67 -10.61 -4.23
CA PHE A 9 4.80 -11.00 -3.12
C PHE A 9 3.43 -10.34 -3.16
N TRP A 10 3.34 -9.09 -3.59
CA TRP A 10 2.05 -8.43 -3.78
C TRP A 10 1.25 -9.10 -4.91
N LEU A 11 1.88 -9.38 -6.06
CA LEU A 11 1.22 -10.12 -7.15
C LEU A 11 0.75 -11.51 -6.73
N LEU A 12 1.55 -12.23 -5.94
CA LEU A 12 1.18 -13.53 -5.41
C LEU A 12 -0.05 -13.43 -4.49
N SER A 13 -0.11 -12.38 -3.66
CA SER A 13 -1.28 -12.13 -2.82
C SER A 13 -2.53 -11.84 -3.64
N LEU A 14 -2.41 -11.07 -4.72
CA LEU A 14 -3.53 -10.77 -5.61
C LEU A 14 -3.98 -12.01 -6.38
N LEU A 15 -3.04 -12.82 -6.88
CA LEU A 15 -3.33 -14.08 -7.56
C LEU A 15 -4.11 -15.01 -6.64
N ALA A 16 -3.64 -15.21 -5.41
CA ALA A 16 -4.32 -16.06 -4.45
C ALA A 16 -5.71 -15.49 -4.08
N ALA A 17 -5.86 -14.17 -3.96
CA ALA A 17 -7.16 -13.54 -3.72
C ALA A 17 -8.12 -13.75 -4.91
N SER A 18 -7.63 -13.63 -6.15
CA SER A 18 -8.43 -13.88 -7.35
C SER A 18 -8.86 -15.35 -7.46
N LEU A 19 -7.99 -16.29 -7.10
CA LEU A 19 -8.33 -17.72 -7.10
C LEU A 19 -9.40 -18.03 -6.04
N LEU A 20 -9.27 -17.45 -4.85
CA LEU A 20 -10.29 -17.57 -3.79
C LEU A 20 -11.64 -17.02 -4.26
N TRP A 21 -11.64 -15.86 -4.91
CA TRP A 21 -12.85 -15.27 -5.49
C TRP A 21 -13.45 -16.16 -6.59
N SER A 22 -12.64 -16.65 -7.54
CA SER A 22 -13.11 -17.52 -8.61
C SER A 22 -13.70 -18.84 -8.11
N VAL A 23 -13.05 -19.49 -7.15
CA VAL A 23 -13.57 -20.71 -6.52
C VAL A 23 -14.90 -20.42 -5.79
N TRP A 24 -14.97 -19.31 -5.06
CA TRP A 24 -16.19 -18.88 -4.38
C TRP A 24 -17.36 -18.70 -5.36
N VAL A 25 -17.14 -17.97 -6.47
CA VAL A 25 -18.17 -17.74 -7.50
C VAL A 25 -18.64 -19.07 -8.11
N GLN A 26 -17.71 -19.97 -8.45
CA GLN A 26 -18.04 -21.27 -9.03
C GLN A 26 -18.86 -22.16 -8.08
N LEU A 27 -18.50 -22.19 -6.79
CA LEU A 27 -19.19 -23.01 -5.79
C LEU A 27 -20.55 -22.43 -5.40
N SER A 28 -20.65 -21.11 -5.32
CA SER A 28 -21.88 -20.42 -4.90
C SER A 28 -22.92 -20.34 -6.01
N GLY A 29 -22.49 -20.44 -7.28
CA GLY A 29 -23.36 -20.25 -8.45
C GLY A 29 -23.95 -18.85 -8.55
N ARG A 30 -23.37 -17.87 -7.84
CA ARG A 30 -23.87 -16.50 -7.72
C ARG A 30 -22.73 -15.51 -7.94
N GLU A 31 -22.91 -14.66 -8.94
CA GLU A 31 -22.10 -13.46 -9.15
C GLU A 31 -22.81 -12.26 -8.51
N ASP A 32 -22.94 -12.30 -7.19
CA ASP A 32 -23.58 -11.22 -6.45
C ASP A 32 -22.58 -10.10 -6.22
N ALA A 33 -22.74 -8.96 -6.92
CA ALA A 33 -21.93 -7.76 -6.72
C ALA A 33 -21.91 -7.28 -5.25
N ALA A 34 -22.95 -7.64 -4.47
CA ALA A 34 -23.04 -7.39 -3.03
C ALA A 34 -21.90 -8.06 -2.21
N LEU A 35 -21.22 -9.08 -2.76
CA LEU A 35 -20.11 -9.77 -2.11
C LEU A 35 -18.73 -9.20 -2.48
N LEU A 36 -18.65 -8.26 -3.43
CA LEU A 36 -17.38 -7.63 -3.80
C LEU A 36 -16.65 -6.99 -2.62
N PRO A 37 -17.31 -6.32 -1.65
CA PRO A 37 -16.63 -5.81 -0.46
C PRO A 37 -15.96 -6.91 0.36
N LEU A 38 -16.57 -8.10 0.45
CA LEU A 38 -15.98 -9.25 1.14
C LEU A 38 -14.76 -9.80 0.38
N GLY A 39 -14.85 -9.89 -0.95
CA GLY A 39 -13.73 -10.27 -1.80
C GLY A 39 -12.55 -9.29 -1.70
N ALA A 40 -12.84 -7.99 -1.73
CA ALA A 40 -11.83 -6.95 -1.53
C ALA A 40 -11.20 -7.01 -0.13
N ALA A 41 -12.01 -7.23 0.91
CA ALA A 41 -11.50 -7.41 2.27
C ALA A 41 -10.56 -8.63 2.37
N ALA A 42 -10.94 -9.76 1.76
CA ALA A 42 -10.09 -10.95 1.70
C ALA A 42 -8.76 -10.67 0.95
N ALA A 43 -8.81 -9.93 -0.15
CA ALA A 43 -7.61 -9.51 -0.88
C ALA A 43 -6.68 -8.63 -0.04
N VAL A 44 -7.24 -7.65 0.70
CA VAL A 44 -6.49 -6.79 1.62
C VAL A 44 -5.81 -7.61 2.71
N LEU A 45 -6.52 -8.53 3.35
CA LEU A 45 -5.95 -9.39 4.39
C LEU A 45 -4.81 -10.27 3.85
N LEU A 46 -4.95 -10.78 2.62
CA LEU A 46 -3.93 -11.58 1.99
C LEU A 46 -2.69 -10.75 1.60
N GLN A 47 -2.89 -9.50 1.16
CA GLN A 47 -1.80 -8.55 0.93
C GLN A 47 -1.02 -8.26 2.23
N GLU A 48 -1.70 -8.07 3.36
CA GLU A 48 -1.06 -7.86 4.66
C GLU A 48 -0.32 -9.12 5.15
N LEU A 49 -0.89 -10.30 4.92
CA LEU A 49 -0.22 -11.58 5.21
C LEU A 49 1.06 -11.76 4.38
N CYS A 50 1.02 -11.44 3.08
CA CYS A 50 2.20 -11.47 2.22
C CYS A 50 3.23 -10.41 2.62
N ARG A 51 2.81 -9.24 3.13
CA ARG A 51 3.73 -8.25 3.71
C ARG A 51 4.42 -8.79 4.97
N PHE A 52 3.69 -9.51 5.82
CA PHE A 52 4.27 -10.18 6.99
C PHE A 52 5.28 -11.26 6.57
N ALA A 53 4.93 -12.08 5.57
CA ALA A 53 5.83 -13.09 5.02
C ALA A 53 7.11 -12.44 4.43
N CYS A 54 6.97 -11.34 3.68
CA CYS A 54 8.10 -10.53 3.21
C CYS A 54 9.01 -10.11 4.36
N PHE A 55 8.43 -9.52 5.42
CA PHE A 55 9.18 -9.09 6.59
C PHE A 55 9.99 -10.25 7.20
N LYS A 56 9.36 -11.41 7.43
CA LYS A 56 10.02 -12.59 7.99
C LYS A 56 11.16 -13.10 7.11
N MET A 57 10.93 -13.18 5.80
CA MET A 57 11.95 -13.61 4.85
C MET A 57 13.12 -12.64 4.79
N LEU A 58 12.87 -11.33 4.80
CA LEU A 58 13.91 -10.30 4.80
C LEU A 58 14.73 -10.33 6.09
N LYS A 59 14.10 -10.54 7.26
CA LYS A 59 14.82 -10.72 8.53
C LYS A 59 15.70 -11.97 8.51
N LYS A 60 15.21 -13.08 7.94
CA LYS A 60 15.99 -14.31 7.80
C LYS A 60 17.16 -14.14 6.83
N ALA A 61 16.94 -13.46 5.71
CA ALA A 61 17.99 -13.15 4.74
C ALA A 61 19.05 -12.22 5.33
N ASP A 62 18.64 -11.18 6.07
CA ASP A 62 19.56 -10.26 6.74
C ASP A 62 20.42 -10.96 7.80
N ALA A 63 19.84 -11.84 8.62
CA ALA A 63 20.58 -12.66 9.57
C ALA A 63 21.60 -13.57 8.86
N GLY A 64 21.18 -14.25 7.78
CA GLY A 64 22.09 -15.08 6.99
C GLY A 64 23.23 -14.29 6.37
N LEU A 65 22.95 -13.11 5.80
CA LEU A 65 23.97 -12.23 5.23
C LEU A 65 24.93 -11.68 6.29
N ALA A 66 24.43 -11.34 7.49
CA ALA A 66 25.25 -10.88 8.59
C ALA A 66 26.26 -11.94 9.02
N THR A 67 25.87 -13.23 9.04
CA THR A 67 26.80 -14.34 9.37
C THR A 67 27.89 -14.57 8.33
N LEU A 68 27.64 -14.19 7.08
CA LEU A 68 28.60 -14.31 5.97
C LEU A 68 29.46 -13.05 5.77
N SER A 69 29.10 -11.94 6.42
CA SER A 69 29.79 -10.67 6.31
C SER A 69 31.04 -10.65 7.18
N LYS A 70 32.19 -10.26 6.61
CA LYS A 70 33.48 -10.16 7.32
C LYS A 70 33.43 -9.24 8.54
N ASP A 71 32.56 -8.23 8.52
CA ASP A 71 32.44 -7.24 9.59
C ASP A 71 31.33 -7.57 10.61
N GLY A 72 30.58 -8.66 10.41
CA GLY A 72 29.43 -9.05 11.26
C GLY A 72 28.27 -8.04 11.28
N ARG A 73 28.36 -6.95 10.51
CA ARG A 73 27.33 -5.91 10.42
C ARG A 73 26.27 -6.31 9.39
N SER A 74 25.01 -6.07 9.74
CA SER A 74 23.90 -6.17 8.79
C SER A 74 24.16 -5.24 7.60
N PRO A 75 24.11 -5.75 6.35
CA PRO A 75 24.25 -4.92 5.16
C PRO A 75 22.99 -4.08 4.87
N LEU A 76 21.87 -4.30 5.58
CA LEU A 76 20.57 -3.73 5.28
C LEU A 76 19.95 -3.02 6.50
N SER A 77 19.89 -1.69 6.46
CA SER A 77 19.13 -0.95 7.47
C SER A 77 17.64 -1.31 7.40
N LEU A 78 17.03 -1.71 8.53
CA LEU A 78 15.60 -2.04 8.63
C LEU A 78 14.70 -0.96 8.04
N ARG A 79 14.97 0.32 8.33
CA ARG A 79 14.17 1.47 7.84
C ARG A 79 14.16 1.54 6.31
N ARG A 80 15.32 1.40 5.66
CA ARG A 80 15.41 1.38 4.18
C ARG A 80 14.68 0.17 3.62
N THR A 81 14.80 -0.99 4.26
CA THR A 81 14.08 -2.21 3.84
C THR A 81 12.57 -2.05 3.94
N ALA A 82 12.07 -1.46 5.03
CA ALA A 82 10.66 -1.16 5.23
C ALA A 82 10.13 -0.18 4.18
N TYR A 83 10.85 0.93 3.96
CA TYR A 83 10.49 1.93 2.94
C TYR A 83 10.41 1.32 1.54
N VAL A 84 11.47 0.63 1.08
CA VAL A 84 11.45 0.02 -0.27
C VAL A 84 10.45 -1.15 -0.31
N SER A 85 10.07 -1.76 0.81
CA SER A 85 8.98 -2.74 0.84
C SER A 85 7.62 -2.12 0.61
N GLY A 86 7.29 -1.06 1.35
CA GLY A 86 6.04 -0.34 1.17
C GLY A 86 5.93 0.25 -0.23
N LEU A 87 7.00 0.89 -0.72
CA LEU A 87 7.04 1.46 -2.06
C LEU A 87 6.83 0.39 -3.14
N SER A 88 7.47 -0.78 -3.03
CA SER A 88 7.27 -1.86 -3.99
C SER A 88 5.82 -2.34 -4.06
N PHE A 89 5.16 -2.51 -2.90
CA PHE A 89 3.75 -2.88 -2.84
C PHE A 89 2.87 -1.78 -3.44
N GLY A 90 3.15 -0.51 -3.11
CA GLY A 90 2.40 0.63 -3.61
C GLY A 90 2.49 0.78 -5.11
N THR A 91 3.70 0.75 -5.68
CA THR A 91 3.90 0.90 -7.13
C THR A 91 3.19 -0.20 -7.92
N ILE A 92 3.33 -1.47 -7.54
CA ILE A 92 2.70 -2.55 -8.30
C ILE A 92 1.17 -2.55 -8.13
N SER A 93 0.68 -2.20 -6.93
CA SER A 93 -0.75 -1.97 -6.70
C SER A 93 -1.29 -0.84 -7.57
N GLY A 94 -0.61 0.30 -7.57
CA GLY A 94 -1.02 1.45 -8.36
C GLY A 94 -0.99 1.18 -9.87
N LEU A 95 0.04 0.45 -10.35
CA LEU A 95 0.12 0.03 -11.74
C LEU A 95 -1.08 -0.85 -12.12
N PHE A 96 -1.43 -1.81 -11.26
CA PHE A 96 -2.60 -2.67 -11.48
C PHE A 96 -3.91 -1.87 -11.49
N SER A 97 -4.02 -0.82 -10.66
CA SER A 97 -5.20 0.03 -10.58
C SER A 97 -5.38 0.99 -11.75
N ILE A 98 -4.29 1.54 -12.31
CA ILE A 98 -4.39 2.67 -13.26
C ILE A 98 -4.05 2.33 -14.71
N THR A 99 -3.34 1.23 -15.01
CA THR A 99 -2.79 1.00 -16.36
C THR A 99 -3.86 1.03 -17.46
N ASN A 100 -4.97 0.32 -17.26
CA ASN A 100 -6.04 0.28 -18.25
C ASN A 100 -6.76 1.64 -18.37
N ILE A 101 -7.04 2.27 -17.23
CA ILE A 101 -7.65 3.60 -17.17
C ILE A 101 -6.78 4.64 -17.88
N LEU A 102 -5.46 4.56 -17.70
CA LEU A 102 -4.50 5.47 -18.31
C LEU A 102 -4.45 5.27 -19.83
N ALA A 103 -4.52 4.02 -20.30
CA ALA A 103 -4.61 3.73 -21.73
C ALA A 103 -5.89 4.34 -22.35
N ASP A 104 -7.02 4.21 -21.66
CA ASP A 104 -8.30 4.78 -22.12
C ASP A 104 -8.29 6.32 -22.13
N SER A 105 -7.55 6.94 -21.21
CA SER A 105 -7.42 8.41 -21.12
C SER A 105 -6.61 9.05 -22.25
N ALA A 106 -5.89 8.26 -23.05
CA ALA A 106 -5.09 8.78 -24.17
C ALA A 106 -5.95 9.22 -25.37
N GLY A 107 -7.21 8.78 -25.43
CA GLY A 107 -8.16 9.19 -26.46
C GLY A 107 -8.61 10.66 -26.29
N PRO A 108 -9.19 11.27 -27.33
CA PRO A 108 -9.68 12.65 -27.27
C PRO A 108 -10.97 12.81 -26.43
N GLY A 109 -11.59 11.71 -26.01
CA GLY A 109 -12.84 11.70 -25.24
C GLY A 109 -12.59 11.62 -23.73
N THR A 110 -13.54 12.15 -22.96
CA THR A 110 -13.62 11.93 -21.50
C THR A 110 -14.80 11.04 -21.15
N VAL A 111 -14.78 10.47 -19.94
CA VAL A 111 -15.90 9.69 -19.38
C VAL A 111 -17.12 10.61 -19.17
N GLY A 112 -18.33 10.09 -19.38
CA GLY A 112 -19.56 10.82 -19.07
C GLY A 112 -20.69 10.76 -20.09
N ILE A 113 -20.52 10.07 -21.22
CA ILE A 113 -21.60 9.91 -22.23
C ILE A 113 -22.85 9.24 -21.62
N HIS A 114 -22.67 8.37 -20.63
CA HIS A 114 -23.75 7.68 -19.91
C HIS A 114 -24.11 8.33 -18.56
N GLY A 115 -23.72 9.60 -18.33
CA GLY A 115 -24.01 10.32 -17.08
C GLY A 115 -22.98 10.14 -15.96
N ASP A 116 -21.87 9.45 -16.23
CA ASP A 116 -20.73 9.36 -15.31
C ASP A 116 -19.98 10.69 -15.17
N SER A 117 -19.17 10.82 -14.13
CA SER A 117 -18.41 12.04 -13.88
C SER A 117 -17.26 12.24 -14.89
N PRO A 118 -17.11 13.43 -15.48
CA PRO A 118 -15.96 13.75 -16.34
C PRO A 118 -14.64 13.81 -15.57
N TYR A 119 -14.69 13.83 -14.23
CA TYR A 119 -13.52 13.81 -13.36
C TYR A 119 -12.99 12.41 -13.06
N PHE A 120 -13.51 11.36 -13.72
CA PHE A 120 -13.11 9.97 -13.48
C PHE A 120 -11.60 9.74 -13.58
N PHE A 121 -10.96 10.25 -14.64
CA PHE A 121 -9.52 10.03 -14.87
C PHE A 121 -8.67 10.72 -13.80
N ILE A 122 -8.96 11.98 -13.48
CA ILE A 122 -8.18 12.73 -12.49
C ILE A 122 -8.40 12.17 -11.08
N THR A 123 -9.62 11.76 -10.75
CA THR A 123 -9.93 11.10 -9.48
C THR A 123 -9.18 9.78 -9.35
N SER A 124 -9.15 8.97 -10.42
CA SER A 124 -8.40 7.70 -10.45
C SER A 124 -6.90 7.92 -10.28
N ALA A 125 -6.33 8.98 -10.86
CA ALA A 125 -4.93 9.34 -10.70
C ALA A 125 -4.59 9.73 -9.24
N PHE A 126 -5.40 10.60 -8.62
CA PHE A 126 -5.22 10.97 -7.21
C PHE A 126 -5.42 9.80 -6.25
N LEU A 127 -6.42 8.96 -6.50
CA LEU A 127 -6.65 7.75 -5.71
C LEU A 127 -5.45 6.80 -5.81
N THR A 128 -4.93 6.59 -7.02
CA THR A 128 -3.74 5.75 -7.24
C THR A 128 -2.51 6.30 -6.52
N MET A 129 -2.28 7.62 -6.61
CA MET A 129 -1.21 8.28 -5.87
C MET A 129 -1.34 8.05 -4.35
N ALA A 130 -2.55 8.23 -3.81
CA ALA A 130 -2.83 8.00 -2.40
C ALA A 130 -2.57 6.55 -1.99
N LEU A 131 -2.98 5.56 -2.79
CA LEU A 131 -2.69 4.14 -2.54
C LEU A 131 -1.19 3.83 -2.56
N VAL A 132 -0.43 4.38 -3.51
CA VAL A 132 1.04 4.21 -3.57
C VAL A 132 1.70 4.78 -2.31
N LEU A 133 1.29 5.98 -1.89
CA LEU A 133 1.81 6.63 -0.69
C LEU A 133 1.43 5.87 0.58
N LEU A 134 0.16 5.48 0.73
CA LEU A 134 -0.33 4.70 1.86
C LEU A 134 0.40 3.37 1.98
N HIS A 135 0.59 2.62 0.90
CA HIS A 135 1.41 1.40 0.92
C HIS A 135 2.84 1.64 1.39
N THR A 136 3.44 2.76 0.97
CA THR A 136 4.77 3.18 1.42
C THR A 136 4.79 3.43 2.93
N PHE A 137 3.83 4.19 3.44
CA PHE A 137 3.72 4.53 4.86
C PHE A 137 3.37 3.32 5.73
N TRP A 138 2.40 2.51 5.30
CA TRP A 138 2.06 1.23 5.92
C TRP A 138 3.28 0.31 5.99
N GLY A 139 4.10 0.22 4.95
CA GLY A 139 5.34 -0.56 4.98
C GLY A 139 6.30 -0.14 6.10
N ILE A 140 6.49 1.18 6.29
CA ILE A 140 7.33 1.74 7.36
C ILE A 140 6.77 1.37 8.74
N ILE A 141 5.48 1.65 8.97
CA ILE A 141 4.81 1.45 10.26
C ILE A 141 4.73 -0.04 10.59
N PHE A 142 4.39 -0.88 9.61
CA PHE A 142 4.25 -2.33 9.76
C PHE A 142 5.56 -2.99 10.19
N PHE A 143 6.68 -2.62 9.56
CA PHE A 143 7.99 -3.19 9.87
C PHE A 143 8.48 -2.74 11.25
N ASP A 144 8.30 -1.47 11.63
CA ASP A 144 8.63 -0.99 12.98
C ASP A 144 7.75 -1.66 14.05
N ALA A 145 6.45 -1.80 13.79
CA ALA A 145 5.52 -2.50 14.69
C ALA A 145 5.89 -3.97 14.87
N CYS A 146 6.29 -4.66 13.80
CA CYS A 146 6.80 -6.02 13.86
C CYS A 146 8.10 -6.13 14.69
N GLU A 147 9.05 -5.21 14.48
CA GLU A 147 10.33 -5.22 15.19
C GLU A 147 10.15 -4.94 16.69
N ARG A 148 9.27 -3.99 17.04
CA ARG A 148 8.97 -3.62 18.43
C ARG A 148 7.89 -4.47 19.08
N ARG A 149 7.36 -5.50 18.39
CA ARG A 149 6.24 -6.35 18.82
C ARG A 149 5.01 -5.58 19.28
N ARG A 150 4.68 -4.47 18.61
CA ARG A 150 3.53 -3.61 18.91
C ARG A 150 2.31 -4.02 18.10
N ALA A 151 1.45 -4.86 18.67
CA ALA A 151 0.23 -5.34 18.01
C ALA A 151 -0.71 -4.20 17.58
N GLY A 152 -0.79 -3.11 18.36
CA GLY A 152 -1.62 -1.95 18.01
C GLY A 152 -1.23 -1.29 16.69
N GLY A 153 0.08 -1.18 16.40
CA GLY A 153 0.56 -0.61 15.13
C GLY A 153 0.19 -1.48 13.92
N LEU A 154 0.25 -2.81 14.09
CA LEU A 154 -0.17 -3.78 13.08
C LEU A 154 -1.68 -3.69 12.83
N GLY A 155 -2.49 -3.71 13.89
CA GLY A 155 -3.94 -3.61 13.78
C GLY A 155 -4.38 -2.32 13.09
N LEU A 156 -3.73 -1.20 13.38
CA LEU A 156 -4.03 0.09 12.72
C LEU A 156 -3.65 0.10 11.24
N VAL A 157 -2.53 -0.53 10.84
CA VAL A 157 -2.17 -0.65 9.42
C VAL A 157 -3.22 -1.48 8.67
N VAL A 158 -3.57 -2.66 9.19
CA VAL A 158 -4.58 -3.53 8.57
C VAL A 158 -5.95 -2.83 8.53
N GLY A 159 -6.35 -2.22 9.64
CA GLY A 159 -7.62 -1.49 9.75
C GLY A 159 -7.70 -0.29 8.82
N SER A 160 -6.64 0.51 8.70
CA SER A 160 -6.60 1.64 7.76
C SER A 160 -6.59 1.17 6.30
N HIS A 161 -5.96 0.05 5.98
CA HIS A 161 -6.00 -0.52 4.63
C HIS A 161 -7.41 -1.02 4.26
N LEU A 162 -8.10 -1.70 5.19
CA LEU A 162 -9.51 -2.09 5.02
C LEU A 162 -10.41 -0.86 4.89
N LEU A 163 -10.19 0.18 5.69
CA LEU A 163 -10.93 1.42 5.62
C LEU A 163 -10.75 2.11 4.27
N THR A 164 -9.50 2.28 3.80
CA THR A 164 -9.22 2.87 2.47
C THR A 164 -9.94 2.09 1.38
N SER A 165 -9.88 0.76 1.42
CA SER A 165 -10.56 -0.10 0.43
C SER A 165 -12.08 0.06 0.52
N GLY A 166 -12.64 0.12 1.73
CA GLY A 166 -14.06 0.38 1.97
C GLY A 166 -14.51 1.74 1.43
N LEU A 167 -13.73 2.79 1.64
CA LEU A 167 -14.01 4.13 1.13
C LEU A 167 -14.08 4.16 -0.40
N THR A 168 -13.29 3.34 -1.11
CA THR A 168 -13.37 3.27 -2.58
C THR A 168 -14.70 2.74 -3.10
N PHE A 169 -15.46 1.95 -2.32
CA PHE A 169 -16.80 1.50 -2.69
C PHE A 169 -17.86 2.60 -2.62
N LEU A 170 -17.54 3.76 -2.04
CA LEU A 170 -18.42 4.93 -2.05
C LEU A 170 -18.35 5.70 -3.38
N ASN A 171 -17.42 5.35 -4.29
CA ASN A 171 -17.43 5.89 -5.64
C ASN A 171 -18.77 5.53 -6.33
N PRO A 172 -19.45 6.49 -6.99
CA PRO A 172 -18.92 7.76 -7.52
C PRO A 172 -19.01 8.97 -6.59
N TRP A 173 -19.38 8.83 -5.31
CA TRP A 173 -19.40 9.95 -4.35
C TRP A 173 -17.98 10.31 -3.91
N TYR A 174 -17.26 11.00 -4.78
CA TYR A 174 -15.83 11.29 -4.60
C TYR A 174 -15.51 12.10 -3.33
N GLU A 175 -16.39 13.00 -2.90
CA GLU A 175 -16.22 13.74 -1.64
C GLU A 175 -16.20 12.82 -0.41
N ALA A 176 -17.00 11.76 -0.43
CA ALA A 176 -17.06 10.77 0.65
C ALA A 176 -15.98 9.67 0.53
N SER A 177 -15.31 9.59 -0.62
CA SER A 177 -14.28 8.58 -0.93
C SER A 177 -12.88 9.21 -0.93
N LEU A 178 -12.56 10.01 -1.95
CA LEU A 178 -11.23 10.56 -2.18
C LEU A 178 -10.80 11.54 -1.08
N GLY A 179 -11.70 12.42 -0.63
CA GLY A 179 -11.42 13.38 0.45
C GLY A 179 -10.89 12.71 1.72
N PRO A 180 -11.66 11.78 2.32
CA PRO A 180 -11.22 10.99 3.47
C PRO A 180 -9.94 10.19 3.22
N ILE A 181 -9.75 9.61 2.03
CA ILE A 181 -8.53 8.85 1.68
C ILE A 181 -7.29 9.76 1.68
N LEU A 182 -7.39 10.98 1.15
CA LEU A 182 -6.28 11.95 1.17
C LEU A 182 -5.94 12.39 2.59
N ILE A 183 -6.93 12.65 3.44
CA ILE A 183 -6.73 12.96 4.87
C ILE A 183 -6.03 11.79 5.57
N LEU A 184 -6.50 10.57 5.35
CA LEU A 184 -5.89 9.35 5.90
C LEU A 184 -4.44 9.19 5.42
N THR A 185 -4.16 9.51 4.16
CA THR A 185 -2.81 9.47 3.58
C THR A 185 -1.88 10.45 4.29
N LEU A 186 -2.32 11.69 4.52
CA LEU A 186 -1.54 12.70 5.25
C LEU A 186 -1.28 12.29 6.70
N CYS A 187 -2.31 11.84 7.42
CA CYS A 187 -2.19 11.37 8.81
C CYS A 187 -1.22 10.18 8.93
N THR A 188 -1.35 9.21 8.03
CA THR A 188 -0.47 8.03 8.00
C THR A 188 0.97 8.42 7.63
N GLY A 189 1.15 9.40 6.73
CA GLY A 189 2.45 9.95 6.37
C GLY A 189 3.17 10.63 7.55
N LEU A 190 2.45 11.46 8.31
CA LEU A 190 2.97 12.08 9.54
C LEU A 190 3.38 11.04 10.58
N TRP A 191 2.58 9.98 10.72
CA TRP A 191 2.89 8.88 11.63
C TRP A 191 4.11 8.08 11.14
N ALA A 192 4.21 7.78 9.85
CA ALA A 192 5.37 7.11 9.27
C ALA A 192 6.66 7.93 9.42
N PHE A 193 6.59 9.26 9.23
CA PHE A 193 7.70 10.18 9.46
C PHE A 193 8.19 10.12 10.92
N SER A 194 7.27 10.18 11.87
CA SER A 194 7.58 10.07 13.31
C SER A 194 8.18 8.70 13.64
N THR A 195 7.64 7.63 13.05
CA THR A 195 8.13 6.24 13.22
C THR A 195 9.55 6.06 12.68
N ALA A 196 9.90 6.76 11.59
CA ALA A 196 11.24 6.76 11.02
C ALA A 196 12.27 7.59 11.82
N GLY A 197 11.85 8.27 12.89
CA GLY A 197 12.68 9.13 13.73
C GLY A 197 12.66 10.61 13.34
N GLY A 198 11.72 11.02 12.49
CA GLY A 198 11.47 12.41 12.15
C GLY A 198 10.86 13.19 13.32
N SER A 199 11.16 14.49 13.38
CA SER A 199 10.56 15.43 14.33
C SER A 199 10.52 16.84 13.73
N PHE A 200 9.74 17.74 14.31
CA PHE A 200 9.73 19.15 13.88
C PHE A 200 11.11 19.81 14.01
N HIS A 201 11.89 19.43 15.04
CA HIS A 201 13.27 19.87 15.21
C HIS A 201 14.16 19.44 14.04
N ASN A 202 13.99 18.21 13.53
CA ASN A 202 14.76 17.73 12.38
C ASN A 202 14.42 18.53 11.11
N VAL A 203 13.16 18.93 10.94
CA VAL A 203 12.73 19.77 9.81
C VAL A 203 13.34 21.16 9.92
N LEU A 204 13.25 21.79 11.10
CA LEU A 204 13.82 23.11 11.35
C LEU A 204 15.34 23.12 11.13
N LYS A 205 16.04 22.06 11.58
CA LYS A 205 17.48 21.89 11.37
C LYS A 205 17.82 21.74 9.88
N CYS A 206 17.04 20.98 9.12
CA CYS A 206 17.21 20.84 7.67
C CYS A 206 17.04 22.17 6.93
N LEU A 207 16.05 22.98 7.33
CA LEU A 207 15.82 24.32 6.77
C LEU A 207 16.95 25.30 7.13
N SER A 208 17.50 25.19 8.36
CA SER A 208 18.59 26.05 8.83
C SER A 208 19.93 25.72 8.17
N CYS A 209 20.20 24.45 7.87
CA CYS A 209 21.41 24.02 7.15
C CYS A 209 21.43 24.39 5.65
N LYS A 210 20.35 24.99 5.13
CA LYS A 210 20.27 25.44 3.72
C LYS A 210 20.56 26.94 3.57
N GLY A 211 20.96 27.61 4.65
CA GLY A 211 21.26 29.05 4.72
C GLY A 211 22.76 29.40 4.78
N GLU A 212 23.66 28.43 4.59
CA GLU A 212 25.10 28.60 4.37
C GLU A 212 25.48 28.01 3.01
#